data_AF-A0A953UBN1-F1
#
_entry.id   AF-A0A953UBN1-F1
#
_cell.length_a   1.000
_cell.length_b   1.000
_cell.length_c   1.000
_cell.angle_alpha   90.00
_cell.angle_beta   90.00
_cell.angle_gamma   90.00
#
_symmetry.space_group_name_H-M   'P 1'
#
loop_
_entity.id
_entity.type
_entity.pdbx_description
1 polymer ?
#
loop_
_entity_poly.entity_id
_entity_poly.type
_entity_poly.pdbx_seq_one_letter_code
_entity_poly.pdbx_strand_id
1 'polypeptide(L)'
;MSCPSYDWKAYVLGELDVTQRREAEAHATTCSACRDELAGVRLTLDALSTLREEEMPRRIAFVSDKVFEPRWWQAFLKPSFAAGALVAGAILVHAFVGRSPVDDVAIQARVDKAVAVVEQRQERQMEVMVSTLEMLEKQNKVMVMQNAGLVRQ
;
A
#
# COMPACT_ATOMS: atom_id res chain seq x y z
N MET A 1 39.57 36.43 14.69
CA MET A 1 39.29 37.55 15.60
C MET A 1 37.84 37.92 15.40
N SER A 2 37.00 37.63 16.39
CA SER A 2 35.54 37.79 16.30
C SER A 2 35.17 39.25 16.53
N CYS A 3 34.82 39.96 15.45
CA CYS A 3 34.20 41.27 15.59
C CYS A 3 32.78 41.13 16.18
N PRO A 4 32.28 42.15 16.88
CA PRO A 4 30.85 42.27 17.16
C PRO A 4 30.08 42.15 15.84
N SER A 5 28.96 41.41 15.82
CA SER A 5 28.14 41.26 14.63
C SER A 5 27.44 42.58 14.31
N TYR A 6 28.04 43.41 13.48
CA TYR A 6 27.40 44.60 12.93
C TYR A 6 26.45 44.19 11.79
N ASP A 7 25.25 44.77 11.77
CA ASP A 7 24.29 44.52 10.70
C ASP A 7 24.60 45.41 9.48
N TRP A 8 25.51 44.93 8.63
CA TRP A 8 25.86 45.62 7.38
C TRP A 8 24.69 45.69 6.40
N LYS A 9 23.68 44.83 6.50
CA LYS A 9 22.48 44.88 5.65
C LYS A 9 21.61 46.05 6.06
N ALA A 10 21.32 46.18 7.36
CA ALA A 10 20.61 47.35 7.89
C ALA A 10 21.37 48.65 7.61
N TYR A 11 22.71 48.66 7.68
CA TYR A 11 23.52 49.82 7.30
C TYR A 11 23.30 50.24 5.84
N VAL A 12 23.40 49.28 4.91
CA VAL A 12 23.28 49.54 3.46
C VAL A 12 21.85 49.93 3.07
N LEU A 13 20.83 49.33 3.71
CA LEU A 13 19.42 49.65 3.49
C LEU A 13 18.95 50.94 4.20
N GLY A 14 19.80 51.53 5.05
CA GLY A 14 19.49 52.76 5.77
C GLY A 14 18.55 52.57 6.97
N GLU A 15 18.47 51.37 7.52
CA GLU A 15 17.60 51.00 8.64
C GLU A 15 18.24 51.25 10.01
N LEU A 16 19.55 51.53 10.07
CA LEU A 16 20.25 51.87 11.31
C LEU A 16 19.95 53.31 11.75
N ASP A 17 19.91 53.53 13.06
CA ASP A 17 19.85 54.89 13.61
C ASP A 17 21.18 55.65 13.41
N VAL A 18 21.15 56.97 13.60
CA VAL A 18 22.28 57.87 13.35
C VAL A 18 23.51 57.53 14.20
N THR A 19 23.31 57.06 15.44
CA THR A 19 24.39 56.69 16.36
C THR A 19 25.03 55.37 15.94
N GLN A 20 24.21 54.34 15.70
CA GLN A 20 24.66 53.03 15.20
C GLN A 20 25.40 53.15 13.86
N ARG A 21 24.92 54.02 12.97
CA ARG A 21 25.55 54.26 11.68
C ARG A 21 26.98 54.81 11.83
N ARG A 22 27.18 55.80 12.71
CA ARG A 22 28.50 56.40 12.96
C ARG A 22 29.45 55.38 13.59
N GLU A 23 28.96 54.54 14.49
CA GLU A 23 29.75 53.47 15.11
C GLU A 23 30.17 52.41 14.09
N ALA A 24 29.26 52.00 13.20
CA ALA A 24 29.54 51.06 12.12
C ALA A 24 30.58 51.62 11.14
N GLU A 25 30.48 52.90 10.77
CA GLU A 25 31.45 53.58 9.90
C GLU A 25 32.82 53.66 10.57
N ALA A 26 32.88 54.03 11.85
CA ALA A 26 34.12 54.03 12.62
C ALA A 26 34.76 52.63 12.66
N HIS A 27 33.97 51.58 12.89
CA HIS A 27 34.46 50.20 12.89
C HIS A 27 35.01 49.78 11.50
N ALA A 28 34.29 50.10 10.42
CA ALA A 28 34.72 49.78 9.06
C ALA A 28 36.07 50.43 8.69
N THR A 29 36.43 51.58 9.28
CA THR A 29 37.78 52.16 9.04
C THR A 29 38.92 51.32 9.62
N THR A 30 38.66 50.59 10.71
CA THR A 30 39.68 49.88 11.48
C THR A 30 39.74 48.38 11.21
N CYS A 31 38.65 47.77 10.71
CA CYS A 31 38.56 46.33 10.47
C CYS A 31 38.46 46.00 8.98
N SER A 32 39.46 45.32 8.41
CA SER A 32 39.44 44.90 7.01
C SER A 32 38.37 43.86 6.71
N ALA A 33 38.17 42.87 7.59
CA ALA A 33 37.18 41.82 7.40
C ALA A 33 35.76 42.39 7.28
N CYS A 34 35.40 43.35 8.12
CA CYS A 34 34.11 44.03 8.05
C CYS A 34 33.95 44.93 6.81
N ARG A 35 35.05 45.48 6.26
CA ARG A 35 34.99 46.18 4.96
C ARG A 35 34.70 45.23 3.82
N ASP A 36 35.28 44.03 3.84
CA ASP A 36 35.06 43.02 2.81
C ASP A 36 33.60 42.54 2.83
N GLU A 37 33.04 42.33 4.03
CA GLU A 37 31.60 42.04 4.21
C GLU A 37 30.71 43.16 3.65
N LEU A 38 31.00 44.43 4.03
CA LEU A 38 30.27 45.59 3.54
C LEU A 38 30.35 45.73 2.01
N ALA A 39 31.51 45.45 1.42
CA ALA A 39 31.70 45.45 -0.02
C ALA A 39 30.84 44.36 -0.70
N GLY A 40 30.78 43.15 -0.11
CA GLY A 40 29.92 42.07 -0.61
C GLY A 40 28.43 42.41 -0.58
N VAL A 41 27.95 43.05 0.50
CA VAL A 41 26.54 43.49 0.60
C VAL A 41 26.24 44.57 -0.45
N ARG A 42 27.14 45.55 -0.64
CA ARG A 42 26.97 46.60 -1.66
C ARG A 42 26.95 46.04 -3.08
N LEU A 43 27.84 45.11 -3.40
CA LEU A 43 27.87 44.43 -4.70
C LEU A 43 26.57 43.68 -4.96
N THR A 44 26.02 43.01 -3.94
CA THR A 44 24.74 42.30 -4.07
C THR A 44 23.59 43.27 -4.34
N LEU A 45 23.54 44.40 -3.62
CA LEU A 45 22.51 45.42 -3.85
C LEU A 45 22.62 46.02 -5.26
N ASP A 46 23.84 46.30 -5.72
CA ASP A 46 24.08 46.81 -7.08
C ASP A 46 23.63 45.80 -8.14
N ALA A 47 23.98 44.52 -7.98
CA ALA A 47 23.51 43.45 -8.84
C ALA A 47 21.98 43.35 -8.86
N LEU A 48 21.32 43.46 -7.71
CA LEU A 48 19.85 43.48 -7.63
C LEU A 48 19.25 44.69 -8.34
N SER A 49 19.90 45.85 -8.29
CA SER A 49 19.43 47.07 -8.97
C SER A 49 19.50 46.98 -10.50
N THR A 50 20.31 46.05 -11.03
CA THR A 50 20.43 45.80 -12.48
C THR A 50 19.31 44.91 -13.02
N LEU A 51 18.55 44.23 -12.15
CA LEU A 51 17.42 43.42 -12.59
C LEU A 51 16.34 44.34 -13.17
N ARG A 52 15.73 43.92 -14.28
CA ARG A 52 14.57 44.62 -14.82
C ARG A 52 13.43 44.57 -13.82
N GLU A 53 12.84 45.72 -13.54
CA GLU A 53 11.55 45.80 -12.87
C GLU A 53 10.51 45.14 -13.77
N GLU A 54 10.09 43.94 -13.38
CA GLU A 54 9.03 43.21 -14.08
C GLU A 54 7.72 43.41 -13.33
N GLU A 55 6.63 43.63 -14.05
CA GLU A 55 5.32 43.81 -13.43
C GLU A 55 4.96 42.56 -12.60
N MET A 56 4.52 42.76 -11.35
CA MET A 56 4.07 41.66 -10.50
C MET A 56 2.94 40.90 -11.23
N PRO A 57 3.09 39.59 -11.49
CA PRO A 57 2.15 38.86 -12.33
C PRO A 57 0.76 38.91 -11.72
N ARG A 58 -0.18 39.56 -12.42
CA ARG A 58 -1.57 39.77 -11.94
C ARG A 58 -2.36 38.46 -11.78
N ARG A 59 -1.84 37.37 -12.34
CA ARG A 59 -2.34 36.01 -12.15
C ARG A 59 -1.14 35.07 -12.06
N ILE A 60 -0.80 34.68 -10.85
CA ILE A 60 -0.02 33.47 -10.60
C ILE A 60 -0.88 32.28 -11.04
N ALA A 61 -0.91 31.99 -12.33
CA ALA A 61 -1.25 30.66 -12.77
C ALA A 61 -0.08 29.81 -12.26
N PHE A 62 -0.34 28.95 -11.26
CA PHE A 62 0.51 27.81 -11.01
C PHE A 62 0.53 27.03 -12.32
N VAL A 63 1.47 27.33 -13.21
CA VAL A 63 1.87 26.43 -14.26
C VAL A 63 2.60 25.32 -13.51
N SER A 64 1.81 24.47 -12.85
CA SER A 64 2.17 23.09 -12.67
C SER A 64 2.44 22.63 -14.09
N ASP A 65 3.73 22.46 -14.38
CA ASP A 65 4.24 21.98 -15.65
C ASP A 65 3.25 20.96 -16.20
N LYS A 66 2.80 21.16 -17.43
CA LYS A 66 1.67 20.42 -18.00
C LYS A 66 2.04 18.95 -17.95
N VAL A 67 1.63 18.24 -16.88
CA VAL A 67 1.98 16.84 -16.67
C VAL A 67 1.42 16.14 -17.88
N PHE A 68 2.30 15.72 -18.78
CA PHE A 68 1.91 15.15 -20.06
C PHE A 68 1.07 13.91 -19.76
N GLU A 69 -0.26 14.05 -19.81
CA GLU A 69 -1.16 12.92 -19.63
C GLU A 69 -0.93 11.97 -20.80
N PRO A 70 -0.41 10.75 -20.54
CA PRO A 70 -0.16 9.81 -21.61
C PRO A 70 -1.51 9.47 -22.25
N ARG A 71 -1.59 9.59 -23.57
CA ARG A 71 -2.78 9.20 -24.33
C ARG A 71 -3.02 7.70 -24.12
N TRP A 72 -4.28 7.27 -24.07
CA TRP A 72 -4.65 5.88 -23.80
C TRP A 72 -3.93 4.86 -24.71
N TRP A 73 -3.66 5.21 -25.98
CA TRP A 73 -2.93 4.35 -26.92
C TRP A 73 -1.43 4.21 -26.61
N GLN A 74 -0.83 5.19 -25.93
CA GLN A 74 0.58 5.12 -25.51
C GLN A 74 0.80 4.10 -24.39
N ALA A 75 -0.26 3.69 -23.67
CA ALA A 75 -0.18 2.62 -22.69
C ALA A 75 0.15 1.26 -23.35
N PHE A 76 -0.30 1.03 -24.58
CA PHE A 76 -0.01 -0.20 -25.34
C PHE A 76 1.42 -0.28 -25.87
N LEU A 77 2.09 0.87 -26.00
CA LEU A 77 3.49 0.95 -26.45
C LEU A 77 4.49 0.77 -25.30
N LYS A 78 4.02 0.67 -24.05
CA LYS A 78 4.91 0.45 -22.91
C LYS A 78 5.45 -0.99 -22.95
N PRO A 79 6.74 -1.21 -22.65
CA PRO A 79 7.33 -2.56 -22.61
C PRO A 79 6.61 -3.48 -21.60
N SER A 80 6.00 -2.91 -20.55
CA SER A 80 5.17 -3.64 -19.59
C SER A 80 3.93 -4.29 -20.21
N PHE A 81 3.35 -3.70 -21.26
CA PHE A 81 2.20 -4.29 -21.97
C PHE A 81 2.63 -5.54 -22.74
N ALA A 82 3.79 -5.50 -23.40
CA ALA A 82 4.34 -6.66 -24.10
C ALA A 82 4.62 -7.83 -23.13
N ALA A 83 5.18 -7.54 -21.95
CA ALA A 83 5.38 -8.55 -20.91
C ALA A 83 4.05 -9.16 -20.44
N GLY A 84 3.01 -8.33 -20.21
CA GLY A 84 1.68 -8.80 -19.84
C GLY A 84 1.02 -9.68 -20.91
N ALA A 85 1.14 -9.29 -22.18
CA ALA A 85 0.63 -10.07 -23.31
C ALA A 85 1.33 -11.44 -23.43
N LEU A 86 2.63 -11.49 -23.19
CA LEU A 86 3.41 -12.73 -23.20
C LEU A 86 2.95 -13.70 -22.10
N VAL A 87 2.74 -13.19 -20.88
CA VAL A 87 2.23 -13.98 -19.74
C VAL A 87 0.80 -14.47 -20.02
N ALA A 88 -0.09 -13.59 -20.50
CA ALA A 88 -1.45 -13.98 -20.87
C ALA A 88 -1.45 -15.06 -21.96
N GLY A 89 -0.59 -14.92 -22.98
CA GLY A 89 -0.40 -15.94 -24.02
C GLY A 89 0.09 -17.27 -23.46
N ALA A 90 1.07 -17.27 -22.55
CA ALA A 90 1.57 -18.48 -21.91
C ALA A 90 0.48 -19.21 -21.11
N ILE A 91 -0.39 -18.48 -20.41
CA ILE A 91 -1.53 -19.06 -19.68
C ILE A 91 -2.51 -19.74 -20.64
N LEU A 92 -2.86 -19.06 -21.74
CA LEU A 92 -3.76 -19.63 -22.75
C LEU A 92 -3.16 -20.87 -23.40
N VAL A 93 -1.88 -20.81 -23.81
CA VAL A 93 -1.18 -21.97 -24.38
C VAL A 93 -1.15 -23.12 -23.38
N HIS A 94 -0.88 -22.86 -22.10
CA HIS A 94 -0.90 -23.89 -21.06
C HIS A 94 -2.31 -24.51 -20.89
N ALA A 95 -3.36 -23.69 -20.94
CA ALA A 95 -4.74 -24.16 -20.82
C ALA A 95 -5.19 -25.04 -22.00
N PHE A 96 -4.68 -24.76 -23.21
CA PHE A 96 -5.04 -25.51 -24.43
C PHE A 96 -4.11 -26.71 -24.71
N VAL A 97 -2.82 -26.60 -24.41
CA VAL A 97 -1.81 -27.63 -24.73
C VAL A 97 -1.53 -28.55 -23.55
N GLY A 98 -1.68 -28.07 -22.32
CA GLY A 98 -1.30 -28.78 -21.09
C GLY A 98 -2.38 -29.68 -20.47
N ARG A 99 -3.54 -29.86 -21.11
CA ARG A 99 -4.54 -30.82 -20.63
C ARG A 99 -4.01 -32.23 -20.87
N SER A 100 -3.36 -32.81 -19.85
CA SER A 100 -3.15 -34.25 -19.82
C SER A 100 -4.51 -34.94 -19.92
N PRO A 101 -4.63 -36.02 -20.72
CA PRO A 101 -5.86 -36.79 -20.76
C PRO A 101 -6.15 -37.26 -19.34
N VAL A 102 -7.32 -36.85 -18.84
CA VAL A 102 -7.81 -37.31 -17.56
C VAL A 102 -8.15 -38.79 -17.74
N ASP A 103 -7.50 -39.65 -16.97
CA ASP A 103 -7.81 -41.08 -16.98
C ASP A 103 -9.09 -41.31 -16.17
N ASP A 104 -10.23 -41.16 -16.85
CA ASP A 104 -11.56 -41.33 -16.27
C ASP A 104 -11.73 -42.71 -15.62
N VAL A 105 -11.07 -43.74 -16.16
CA VAL A 105 -11.12 -45.11 -15.61
C VAL A 105 -10.41 -45.18 -14.27
N ALA A 106 -9.22 -44.57 -14.16
CA ALA A 106 -8.50 -44.51 -12.90
C ALA A 106 -9.22 -43.66 -11.84
N ILE A 107 -9.94 -42.61 -12.25
CA ILE A 107 -10.78 -41.82 -11.34
C ILE A 107 -11.98 -42.63 -10.87
N GLN A 108 -12.69 -43.28 -11.79
CA GLN A 108 -13.85 -44.09 -11.46
C GLN A 108 -13.48 -45.19 -10.46
N ALA A 109 -12.36 -45.90 -10.69
CA ALA A 109 -11.87 -46.92 -9.78
C ALA A 109 -11.56 -46.39 -8.36
N ARG A 110 -11.07 -45.13 -8.25
CA ARG A 110 -10.84 -44.48 -6.94
C ARG A 110 -12.15 -44.12 -6.26
N VAL A 111 -13.13 -43.63 -7.01
CA VAL A 111 -14.47 -43.30 -6.51
C VAL A 111 -15.18 -44.56 -6.03
N ASP A 112 -15.20 -45.63 -6.82
CA ASP A 112 -15.86 -46.89 -6.47
C ASP A 112 -15.25 -47.50 -5.21
N LYS A 113 -13.91 -47.45 -5.08
CA LYS A 113 -13.22 -47.88 -3.85
C LYS A 113 -13.62 -47.03 -2.64
N ALA A 114 -13.78 -45.72 -2.80
CA ALA A 114 -14.22 -44.85 -1.71
C ALA A 114 -15.67 -45.13 -1.32
N VAL A 115 -16.56 -45.38 -2.30
CA VAL A 115 -17.96 -45.72 -2.07
C VAL A 115 -18.08 -47.04 -1.33
N ALA A 116 -17.35 -48.09 -1.73
CA ALA A 116 -17.37 -49.39 -1.04
C ALA A 116 -16.98 -49.30 0.45
N VAL A 117 -16.03 -48.41 0.78
CA VAL A 117 -15.64 -48.17 2.19
C VAL A 117 -16.76 -47.46 2.97
N VAL A 118 -17.49 -46.56 2.33
CA VAL A 118 -18.63 -45.86 2.95
C VAL A 118 -19.80 -46.81 3.16
N GLU A 119 -20.13 -47.63 2.16
CA GLU A 119 -21.20 -48.63 2.25
C GLU A 119 -20.95 -49.61 3.41
N GLN A 120 -19.72 -50.13 3.56
CA GLN A 120 -19.38 -50.99 4.71
C GLN A 120 -19.56 -50.29 6.07
N ARG A 121 -19.27 -48.98 6.15
CA ARG A 121 -19.49 -48.23 7.39
C ARG A 121 -20.98 -48.07 7.66
N GLN A 122 -21.77 -47.84 6.63
CA GLN A 122 -23.21 -47.66 6.72
C GLN A 122 -23.90 -48.96 7.14
N GLU A 123 -23.49 -50.11 6.59
CA GLU A 123 -24.01 -51.42 6.99
C GLU A 123 -23.75 -51.70 8.48
N ARG A 124 -22.52 -51.46 8.96
CA ARG A 124 -22.20 -51.61 10.39
C ARG A 124 -23.01 -50.67 11.27
N GLN A 125 -23.20 -49.41 10.85
CA GLN A 125 -24.05 -48.47 11.59
C GLN A 125 -25.51 -48.93 11.62
N MET A 126 -26.01 -49.47 10.52
CA MET A 126 -27.36 -49.98 10.43
C MET A 126 -27.56 -51.22 11.32
N GLU A 127 -26.60 -52.15 11.36
CA GLU A 127 -26.63 -53.31 12.24
C GLU A 127 -26.64 -52.89 13.72
N VAL A 128 -25.79 -51.94 14.09
CA VAL A 128 -25.78 -51.36 15.45
C VAL A 128 -27.14 -50.72 15.75
N MET A 129 -27.68 -49.92 14.84
CA MET A 129 -28.99 -49.26 15.03
C MET A 129 -30.13 -50.28 15.20
N VAL A 130 -30.18 -51.32 14.39
CA VAL A 130 -31.19 -52.38 14.50
C VAL A 130 -31.08 -53.08 15.86
N SER A 131 -29.88 -53.47 16.27
CA SER A 131 -29.69 -54.13 17.57
C SER A 131 -30.10 -53.23 18.76
N THR A 132 -29.88 -51.92 18.67
CA THR A 132 -30.33 -50.98 19.70
C THR A 132 -31.86 -50.88 19.77
N LEU A 133 -32.55 -50.89 18.62
CA LEU A 133 -34.02 -50.88 18.59
C LEU A 133 -34.61 -52.15 19.19
N GLU A 134 -34.04 -53.32 18.90
CA GLU A 134 -34.48 -54.59 19.51
C GLU A 134 -34.30 -54.59 21.04
N MET A 135 -33.21 -54.02 21.53
CA MET A 135 -32.96 -53.88 22.97
C MET A 135 -34.00 -52.96 23.63
N LEU A 136 -34.33 -51.83 22.98
CA LEU A 136 -35.38 -50.91 23.45
C LEU A 136 -36.76 -51.57 23.44
N GLU A 137 -37.10 -52.36 22.41
CA GLU A 137 -38.36 -53.10 22.35
C GLU A 137 -38.48 -54.12 23.50
N LYS A 138 -37.40 -54.88 23.76
CA LYS A 138 -37.35 -55.84 24.88
C LYS A 138 -37.53 -55.13 26.23
N GLN A 139 -36.83 -54.01 26.45
CA GLN A 139 -36.96 -53.20 27.66
C GLN A 139 -38.39 -52.66 27.83
N ASN A 140 -39.00 -52.16 26.76
CA ASN A 140 -40.38 -51.65 26.78
C ASN A 140 -41.36 -52.79 27.14
N LYS A 141 -41.23 -53.96 26.53
CA LYS A 141 -42.08 -55.13 26.83
C LYS A 141 -41.98 -55.56 28.30
N VAL A 142 -40.78 -55.57 28.87
CA VAL A 142 -40.56 -55.86 30.30
C VAL A 142 -41.22 -54.80 31.18
N MET A 143 -41.05 -53.51 30.86
CA MET A 143 -41.69 -52.41 31.59
C MET A 143 -43.22 -52.50 31.56
N VAL A 144 -43.81 -52.82 30.40
CA VAL A 144 -45.27 -53.00 30.27
C VAL A 144 -45.75 -54.18 31.11
N MET A 145 -45.02 -55.30 31.13
CA MET A 145 -45.37 -56.46 31.98
C MET A 145 -45.27 -56.15 33.48
N GLN A 146 -44.25 -55.40 33.91
CA GLN A 146 -44.11 -54.95 35.31
C GLN A 146 -45.27 -54.03 35.73
N ASN A 147 -45.62 -53.06 34.88
CA ASN A 147 -46.74 -52.15 35.14
C ASN A 147 -48.09 -52.88 35.16
N ALA A 148 -48.32 -53.84 34.26
CA ALA A 148 -49.55 -54.65 34.24
C ALA A 148 -49.68 -55.56 35.48
N GLY A 149 -48.56 -56.01 36.07
CA GLY A 149 -48.55 -56.76 37.33
C GLY A 149 -48.88 -55.91 38.55
N LEU A 150 -48.44 -54.65 38.57
CA LEU A 150 -48.71 -53.69 39.65
C LEU A 150 -50.16 -53.19 39.67
N VAL A 151 -50.86 -53.17 38.54
CA VAL A 151 -52.27 -52.74 38.44
C VAL A 151 -53.27 -53.84 38.87
N ARG A 152 -52.82 -55.09 39.05
CA ARG A 152 -53.67 -56.25 39.42
C ARG A 152 -53.62 -56.64 40.91
N GLN A 153 -52.91 -55.88 41.75
CA GLN A 153 -52.96 -56.00 43.22
C GLN A 153 -53.83 -54.90 43.81
#